data_AF-A0A8H9H2D0-F1
#
_entry.id   AF-A0A8H9H2D0-F1
#
_cell.length_a   1.000
_cell.length_b   1.000
_cell.length_c   1.000
_cell.angle_alpha   90.00
_cell.angle_beta   90.00
_cell.angle_gamma   90.00
#
_symmetry.space_group_name_H-M   'P 1'
#
loop_
_entity.id
_entity.type
_entity.pdbx_description
1 polymer ?
#
loop_
_entity_poly.entity_id
_entity_poly.type
_entity_poly.pdbx_seq_one_letter_code
_entity_poly.pdbx_strand_id
1 'polypeptide(L)'
;MLVRGEEAGHGLYGQRDPQTVLGLVESAERIAGGPTVDLQTTRAKALAVLGRHDEARTALDDLLRLASAGVAADSFGFCKPNRIHFAESWVHAGSGNEPEADRARDDLLRSTHDDQYDANVRLHEALCTVAQGGVDQGMRQAATLIDRLAPEYRSHHVIETGRMVLHAAPRDRQERPAVGELRELLTLASASSRA
;
A
#
# COMPACT_ATOMS: atom_id res chain seq x y z
N MET A 1 -15.62 6.29 -15.68
CA MET A 1 -15.40 6.22 -14.23
C MET A 1 -14.34 5.17 -13.89
N LEU A 2 -14.58 3.89 -14.21
CA LEU A 2 -13.67 2.77 -13.94
C LEU A 2 -12.21 3.01 -14.39
N VAL A 3 -11.98 3.44 -15.63
CA VAL A 3 -10.62 3.66 -16.17
C VAL A 3 -9.78 4.63 -15.33
N ARG A 4 -10.37 5.75 -14.87
CA ARG A 4 -9.63 6.75 -14.06
C ARG A 4 -9.41 6.29 -12.61
N GLY A 5 -10.35 5.53 -12.06
CA GLY A 5 -10.19 4.91 -10.74
C GLY A 5 -9.07 3.88 -10.74
N GLU A 6 -9.04 3.02 -11.76
CA GLU A 6 -7.97 2.03 -11.93
C GLU A 6 -6.62 2.68 -12.23
N GLU A 7 -6.58 3.72 -13.05
CA GLU A 7 -5.39 4.52 -13.31
C GLU A 7 -4.83 5.18 -12.04
N ALA A 8 -5.71 5.70 -11.17
CA ALA A 8 -5.31 6.27 -9.89
C ALA A 8 -4.78 5.19 -8.92
N GLY A 9 -5.51 4.07 -8.80
CA GLY A 9 -5.15 2.97 -7.90
C GLY A 9 -3.83 2.31 -8.28
N HIS A 10 -3.63 2.01 -9.57
CA HIS A 10 -2.36 1.45 -10.05
C HIS A 10 -1.24 2.48 -9.98
N GLY A 11 -1.52 3.76 -10.20
CA GLY A 11 -0.53 4.84 -10.18
C GLY A 11 0.28 4.95 -8.88
N LEU A 12 -0.22 4.42 -7.76
CA LEU A 12 0.48 4.38 -6.47
C LEU A 12 1.65 3.41 -6.43
N TYR A 13 1.74 2.49 -7.38
CA TYR A 13 2.88 1.57 -7.50
C TYR A 13 3.92 2.17 -8.44
N GLY A 14 4.35 3.41 -8.21
CA GLY A 14 5.52 4.01 -8.88
C GLY A 14 5.28 4.61 -10.27
N GLN A 15 4.08 4.48 -10.86
CA GLN A 15 3.80 5.10 -12.17
C GLN A 15 3.46 6.59 -12.04
N ARG A 16 3.01 7.05 -10.88
CA ARG A 16 2.67 8.46 -10.62
C ARG A 16 3.10 8.91 -9.25
N ASP A 17 3.40 10.21 -9.16
CA ASP A 17 3.55 10.88 -7.89
C ASP A 17 2.23 10.80 -7.09
N PRO A 18 2.26 10.51 -5.77
CA PRO A 18 1.04 10.36 -4.97
C PRO A 18 0.16 11.62 -4.90
N GLN A 19 0.70 12.84 -5.02
CA GLN A 19 -0.13 14.06 -5.13
C GLN A 19 -0.89 14.09 -6.46
N THR A 20 -0.25 13.63 -7.53
CA THR A 20 -0.93 13.46 -8.81
C THR A 20 -2.07 12.45 -8.71
N VAL A 21 -1.86 11.35 -7.97
CA VAL A 21 -2.93 10.36 -7.69
C VAL A 21 -4.11 11.01 -6.97
N LEU A 22 -3.88 11.86 -5.96
CA LEU A 22 -4.95 12.57 -5.28
C LEU A 22 -5.77 13.46 -6.23
N GLY A 23 -5.10 14.21 -7.12
CA GLY A 23 -5.78 15.02 -8.13
C GLY A 23 -6.63 14.19 -9.11
N LEU A 24 -6.19 12.96 -9.44
CA LEU A 24 -6.96 12.03 -10.26
C LEU A 24 -8.20 11.52 -9.52
N VAL A 25 -8.06 11.20 -8.24
CA VAL A 25 -9.19 10.79 -7.39
C VAL A 25 -10.25 11.90 -7.36
N GLU A 26 -9.87 13.15 -7.08
CA GLU A 26 -10.79 14.28 -7.06
C GLU A 26 -11.48 14.51 -8.42
N SER A 27 -10.73 14.34 -9.51
CA SER A 27 -11.26 14.42 -10.87
C SER A 27 -12.27 13.29 -11.15
N ALA A 28 -11.98 12.07 -10.70
CA ALA A 28 -12.86 10.92 -10.87
C ALA A 28 -14.14 11.05 -10.04
N GLU A 29 -14.07 11.55 -8.80
CA GLU A 29 -15.24 11.78 -7.95
C GLU A 29 -16.20 12.82 -8.54
N ARG A 30 -15.67 13.91 -9.13
CA ARG A 30 -16.51 14.89 -9.83
C ARG A 30 -17.28 14.28 -10.99
N ILE A 31 -16.67 13.32 -11.70
CA ILE A 31 -17.33 12.60 -12.79
C ILE A 31 -18.34 11.58 -12.25
N ALA A 32 -18.03 10.94 -11.12
CA ALA A 32 -18.91 9.99 -10.45
C ALA A 32 -20.12 10.65 -9.79
N GLY A 33 -20.06 11.96 -9.54
CA GLY A 33 -21.07 12.68 -8.76
C GLY A 33 -20.91 12.50 -7.24
N GLY A 34 -19.76 12.01 -6.78
CA GLY A 34 -19.50 11.78 -5.36
C GLY A 34 -18.39 10.77 -5.07
N PRO A 35 -18.11 10.51 -3.78
CA PRO A 35 -17.12 9.54 -3.36
C PRO A 35 -17.59 8.10 -3.61
N THR A 36 -16.66 7.22 -3.96
CA THR A 36 -16.88 5.77 -4.05
C THR A 36 -15.86 5.02 -3.19
N VAL A 37 -16.16 3.78 -2.82
CA VAL A 37 -15.25 2.92 -2.05
C VAL A 37 -13.87 2.80 -2.71
N ASP A 38 -13.80 2.62 -4.04
CA ASP A 38 -12.53 2.55 -4.77
C ASP A 38 -11.70 3.83 -4.72
N LEU A 39 -12.37 4.97 -4.88
CA LEU A 39 -11.73 6.27 -4.89
C LEU A 39 -11.24 6.64 -3.49
N GLN A 40 -12.01 6.33 -2.45
CA GLN A 40 -11.58 6.53 -1.07
C GLN A 40 -10.46 5.56 -0.65
N THR A 41 -10.51 4.31 -1.12
CA THR A 41 -9.42 3.33 -0.94
C THR A 41 -8.10 3.87 -1.51
N THR A 42 -8.16 4.44 -2.71
CA THR A 42 -6.98 5.03 -3.37
C THR A 42 -6.52 6.30 -2.64
N ARG A 43 -7.44 7.17 -2.23
CA ARG A 43 -7.14 8.38 -1.46
C ARG A 43 -6.41 8.05 -0.16
N ALA A 44 -6.93 7.13 0.63
CA ALA A 44 -6.36 6.76 1.93
C ALA A 44 -4.92 6.26 1.78
N LYS A 45 -4.66 5.38 0.80
CA LYS A 45 -3.31 4.89 0.48
C LYS A 45 -2.38 6.01 0.02
N ALA A 46 -2.84 6.88 -0.88
CA ALA A 46 -2.05 8.01 -1.37
C ALA A 46 -1.62 8.95 -0.24
N LEU A 47 -2.55 9.28 0.66
CA LEU A 47 -2.27 10.11 1.85
C LEU A 47 -1.27 9.43 2.80
N ALA A 48 -1.38 8.11 2.99
CA ALA A 48 -0.44 7.35 3.80
C ALA A 48 0.99 7.38 3.21
N VAL A 49 1.15 7.20 1.90
CA VAL A 49 2.45 7.30 1.22
C VAL A 49 3.07 8.70 1.36
N LEU A 50 2.23 9.74 1.38
CA LEU A 50 2.68 11.13 1.57
C LEU A 50 3.04 11.49 3.03
N GLY A 51 2.91 10.55 3.97
CA GLY A 51 3.10 10.81 5.40
C GLY A 51 1.98 11.64 6.03
N ARG A 52 0.86 11.86 5.32
CA ARG A 52 -0.31 12.61 5.80
C ARG A 52 -1.22 11.69 6.62
N HIS A 53 -0.69 11.11 7.69
CA HIS A 53 -1.31 9.99 8.41
C HIS A 53 -2.69 10.30 9.01
N ASP A 54 -2.89 11.50 9.56
CA ASP A 54 -4.20 11.89 10.11
C ASP A 54 -5.27 12.02 9.02
N GLU A 55 -4.90 12.55 7.86
CA GLU A 55 -5.79 12.64 6.71
C GLU A 55 -6.04 11.27 6.10
N ALA A 56 -5.03 10.39 6.06
CA ALA A 56 -5.17 9.01 5.61
C ALA A 56 -6.16 8.24 6.48
N ARG A 57 -6.09 8.40 7.81
CA ARG A 57 -7.06 7.81 8.76
C ARG A 57 -8.46 8.36 8.55
N THR A 58 -8.60 9.67 8.36
CA THR A 58 -9.91 10.28 8.08
C THR A 58 -10.53 9.73 6.78
N ALA A 59 -9.73 9.60 5.72
CA ALA A 59 -10.17 8.99 4.47
C ALA A 59 -10.53 7.50 4.61
N LEU A 60 -9.84 6.78 5.50
CA LEU A 60 -10.15 5.40 5.85
C LEU A 60 -11.49 5.28 6.61
N ASP A 61 -11.75 6.16 7.56
CA ASP A 61 -13.03 6.21 8.28
C ASP A 61 -14.20 6.48 7.32
N ASP A 62 -14.01 7.40 6.37
CA ASP A 62 -14.97 7.70 5.32
C ASP A 62 -15.21 6.50 4.39
N LEU A 63 -14.15 5.79 4.01
CA LEU A 63 -14.23 4.53 3.25
C LEU A 63 -15.10 3.50 3.99
N LEU A 64 -14.82 3.25 5.27
CA LEU A 64 -15.54 2.26 6.08
C LEU A 64 -17.02 2.64 6.25
N ARG A 65 -17.32 3.93 6.41
CA ARG A 65 -18.69 4.45 6.46
C ARG A 65 -19.44 4.24 5.14
N LEU A 66 -18.80 4.46 3.99
CA LEU A 66 -19.39 4.20 2.67
C LEU A 66 -19.67 2.70 2.48
N ALA A 67 -18.70 1.85 2.83
CA ALA A 67 -18.85 0.40 2.74
C ALA A 67 -20.01 -0.11 3.63
N SER A 68 -20.11 0.40 4.86
CA SER A 68 -21.18 0.04 5.80
C SER A 68 -22.57 0.50 5.32
N ALA A 69 -22.63 1.60 4.57
CA ALA A 69 -23.85 2.10 3.96
C ALA A 69 -24.28 1.31 2.71
N GLY A 70 -23.54 0.27 2.32
CA GLY A 70 -23.85 -0.57 1.16
C GLY A 70 -23.57 0.11 -0.18
N VAL A 71 -22.73 1.15 -0.20
CA VAL A 71 -22.30 1.78 -1.45
C VAL A 71 -21.45 0.77 -2.23
N ALA A 72 -21.97 0.34 -3.39
CA ALA A 72 -21.29 -0.62 -4.25
C ALA A 72 -19.89 -0.09 -4.61
N ALA A 73 -18.90 -0.97 -4.48
CA ALA A 73 -17.52 -0.55 -4.58
C ALA A 73 -17.12 -0.21 -6.02
N ASP A 74 -17.67 -0.95 -6.98
CA ASP A 74 -17.88 -0.52 -8.36
C ASP A 74 -19.10 -1.26 -8.95
N SER A 75 -19.57 -0.81 -10.13
CA SER A 75 -20.75 -1.38 -10.79
C SER A 75 -20.51 -2.73 -11.51
N PHE A 76 -19.27 -3.22 -11.52
CA PHE A 76 -18.81 -4.39 -12.27
C PHE A 76 -18.24 -5.52 -11.38
N GLY A 77 -18.11 -5.31 -10.07
CA GLY A 77 -17.63 -6.29 -9.09
C GLY A 77 -16.10 -6.47 -9.04
N PHE A 78 -15.31 -5.51 -9.54
CA PHE A 78 -13.84 -5.60 -9.49
C PHE A 78 -13.26 -5.30 -8.11
N CYS A 79 -13.98 -4.52 -7.31
CA CYS A 79 -13.66 -4.22 -5.94
C CYS A 79 -14.26 -5.28 -5.03
N LYS A 80 -13.38 -6.19 -4.65
CA LYS A 80 -13.63 -7.21 -3.66
C LYS A 80 -13.47 -6.61 -2.26
N PRO A 81 -14.22 -7.10 -1.26
CA PRO A 81 -14.12 -6.63 0.13
C PRO A 81 -12.68 -6.63 0.68
N ASN A 82 -11.85 -7.55 0.19
CA ASN A 82 -10.44 -7.67 0.55
C ASN A 82 -9.61 -6.39 0.25
N ARG A 83 -10.04 -5.53 -0.68
CA ARG A 83 -9.35 -4.26 -0.98
C ARG A 83 -9.42 -3.26 0.17
N ILE A 84 -10.48 -3.32 1.00
CA ILE A 84 -10.66 -2.48 2.18
C ILE A 84 -9.64 -2.88 3.25
N HIS A 85 -9.59 -4.17 3.61
CA HIS A 85 -8.61 -4.68 4.58
C HIS A 85 -7.15 -4.45 4.15
N PHE A 86 -6.88 -4.55 2.84
CA PHE A 86 -5.56 -4.17 2.33
C PHE A 86 -5.24 -2.68 2.52
N ALA A 87 -6.23 -1.80 2.36
CA ALA A 87 -6.07 -0.36 2.60
C ALA A 87 -5.90 -0.03 4.09
N GLU A 88 -6.70 -0.67 4.96
CA GLU A 88 -6.57 -0.58 6.42
C GLU A 88 -5.15 -0.96 6.85
N SER A 89 -4.67 -2.12 6.41
CA SER A 89 -3.32 -2.61 6.70
C SER A 89 -2.24 -1.61 6.27
N TRP A 90 -2.34 -1.06 5.06
CA TRP A 90 -1.40 -0.07 4.54
C TRP A 90 -1.39 1.22 5.36
N VAL A 91 -2.57 1.79 5.63
CA VAL A 91 -2.70 3.09 6.32
C VAL A 91 -2.22 2.98 7.76
N HIS A 92 -2.60 1.91 8.46
CA HIS A 92 -2.16 1.69 9.83
C HIS A 92 -0.67 1.38 9.92
N ALA A 93 -0.14 0.56 9.01
CA ALA A 93 1.30 0.30 8.94
C ALA A 93 2.11 1.58 8.71
N GLY A 94 1.70 2.42 7.75
CA GLY A 94 2.40 3.67 7.45
C GLY A 94 2.49 4.63 8.64
N SER A 95 1.54 4.56 9.58
CA SER A 95 1.52 5.38 10.80
C SER A 95 2.09 4.68 12.04
N GLY A 96 2.58 3.44 11.91
CA GLY A 96 3.11 2.67 13.04
C GLY A 96 2.03 2.10 13.98
N ASN A 97 0.75 2.10 13.60
CA ASN A 97 -0.34 1.56 14.40
C ASN A 97 -0.45 0.04 14.23
N GLU A 98 0.49 -0.69 14.82
CA GLU A 98 0.60 -2.14 14.64
C GLU A 98 -0.65 -2.94 15.04
N PRO A 99 -1.36 -2.67 16.15
CA PRO A 99 -2.54 -3.46 16.51
C PRO A 99 -3.65 -3.44 15.46
N GLU A 100 -3.91 -2.29 14.83
CA GLU A 100 -4.93 -2.19 13.78
C GLU A 100 -4.37 -2.68 12.43
N ALA A 101 -3.08 -2.49 12.17
CA ALA A 101 -2.43 -3.05 11.00
C ALA A 101 -2.50 -4.59 11.02
N ASP A 102 -2.18 -5.23 12.15
CA ASP A 102 -2.26 -6.67 12.37
C ASP A 102 -3.66 -7.23 12.10
N ARG A 103 -4.69 -6.64 12.71
CA ARG A 103 -6.08 -7.07 12.49
C ARG A 103 -6.46 -7.01 11.01
N ALA A 104 -6.12 -5.91 10.34
CA ALA A 104 -6.39 -5.76 8.93
C ALA A 104 -5.63 -6.77 8.05
N ARG A 105 -4.38 -7.13 8.43
CA ARG A 105 -3.61 -8.19 7.75
C ARG A 105 -4.28 -9.55 7.93
N ASP A 106 -4.66 -9.90 9.16
CA ASP A 106 -5.33 -11.17 9.45
C ASP A 106 -6.67 -11.28 8.72
N ASP A 107 -7.47 -10.21 8.75
CA ASP A 107 -8.75 -10.14 8.05
C ASP A 107 -8.59 -10.32 6.54
N LEU A 108 -7.55 -9.69 5.96
CA LEU A 108 -7.21 -9.89 4.56
C LEU A 108 -6.85 -11.35 4.27
N LEU A 109 -5.89 -11.91 5.00
CA LEU A 109 -5.37 -13.26 4.78
C LEU A 109 -6.43 -14.35 4.98
N ARG A 110 -7.42 -14.12 5.85
CA ARG A 110 -8.59 -15.01 5.98
C ARG A 110 -9.55 -14.92 4.79
N SER A 111 -9.56 -13.79 4.08
CA SER A 111 -10.49 -13.51 2.97
C SER A 111 -9.93 -13.91 1.60
N THR A 112 -8.61 -14.11 1.47
CA THR A 112 -7.96 -14.39 0.18
C THR A 112 -6.72 -15.27 0.34
N HIS A 113 -6.47 -16.14 -0.65
CA HIS A 113 -5.27 -16.99 -0.74
C HIS A 113 -4.42 -16.59 -1.96
N ASP A 114 -4.17 -15.29 -2.08
CA ASP A 114 -3.45 -14.70 -3.20
C ASP A 114 -2.03 -14.34 -2.72
N ASP A 115 -1.02 -14.96 -3.34
CA ASP A 115 0.39 -14.81 -2.99
C ASP A 115 0.86 -13.36 -3.08
N GLN A 116 0.28 -12.57 -4.00
CA GLN A 116 0.60 -11.15 -4.12
C GLN A 116 0.08 -10.39 -2.90
N TYR A 117 -1.13 -10.70 -2.42
CA TYR A 117 -1.63 -10.09 -1.18
C TYR A 117 -0.81 -10.50 0.03
N ASP A 118 -0.43 -11.77 0.18
CA ASP A 118 0.42 -12.25 1.29
C ASP A 118 1.77 -11.52 1.33
N ALA A 119 2.47 -11.43 0.19
CA ALA A 119 3.73 -10.71 0.11
C ALA A 119 3.58 -9.23 0.49
N ASN A 120 2.54 -8.56 -0.01
CA ASN A 120 2.35 -7.13 0.27
C ASN A 120 1.99 -6.86 1.74
N VAL A 121 1.17 -7.69 2.40
CA VAL A 121 0.87 -7.46 3.82
C VAL A 121 2.05 -7.72 4.74
N ARG A 122 2.94 -8.66 4.38
CA ARG A 122 4.22 -8.82 5.10
C ARG A 122 5.15 -7.63 4.88
N LEU A 123 5.08 -6.97 3.73
CA LEU A 123 5.77 -5.69 3.53
C LEU A 123 5.12 -4.55 4.34
N HIS A 124 3.80 -4.58 4.57
CA HIS A 124 3.15 -3.64 5.51
C HIS A 124 3.64 -3.87 6.95
N GLU A 125 3.88 -5.11 7.37
CA GLU A 125 4.52 -5.40 8.68
C GLU A 125 5.90 -4.77 8.79
N ALA A 126 6.73 -4.94 7.76
CA ALA A 126 8.04 -4.28 7.69
C ALA A 126 7.91 -2.75 7.72
N LEU A 127 6.95 -2.18 6.99
CA LEU A 127 6.67 -0.74 6.99
C LEU A 127 6.31 -0.24 8.39
N CYS A 128 5.41 -0.94 9.09
CA CYS A 128 5.00 -0.59 10.45
C CYS A 128 6.18 -0.63 11.42
N THR A 129 7.02 -1.66 11.31
CA THR A 129 8.25 -1.79 12.10
C THR A 129 9.18 -0.58 11.89
N VAL A 130 9.35 -0.11 10.64
CA VAL A 130 10.13 1.11 10.36
C VAL A 130 9.45 2.35 10.95
N ALA A 131 8.14 2.50 10.79
CA ALA A 131 7.37 3.63 11.31
C ALA A 131 7.43 3.74 12.85
N GLN A 132 7.58 2.62 13.55
CA GLN A 132 7.79 2.56 15.00
C GLN A 132 9.25 2.82 15.43
N GLY A 133 10.15 3.11 14.48
CA GLY A 133 11.57 3.40 14.73
C GLY A 133 12.50 2.19 14.58
N GLY A 134 11.96 1.00 14.29
CA GLY A 134 12.71 -0.24 14.05
C GLY A 134 13.36 -0.31 12.67
N VAL A 135 14.07 0.74 12.22
CA VAL A 135 14.57 0.88 10.84
C VAL A 135 15.33 -0.36 10.37
N ASP A 136 16.39 -0.78 11.07
CA ASP A 136 17.19 -1.92 10.63
C ASP A 136 16.40 -3.24 10.61
N GLN A 137 15.45 -3.42 11.54
CA GLN A 137 14.61 -4.61 11.60
C GLN A 137 13.64 -4.65 10.42
N GLY A 138 12.93 -3.55 10.16
CA GLY A 138 11.99 -3.44 9.05
C GLY A 138 12.66 -3.62 7.69
N MET A 139 13.85 -3.02 7.49
CA MET A 139 14.61 -3.22 6.25
C MET A 139 15.00 -4.69 6.04
N ARG A 140 15.47 -5.37 7.10
CA ARG A 140 15.82 -6.80 7.03
C ARG A 140 14.61 -7.69 6.80
N GLN A 141 13.47 -7.40 7.42
CA GLN A 141 12.21 -8.11 7.17
C GLN A 141 11.82 -8.01 5.70
N ALA A 142 11.80 -6.80 5.13
CA ALA A 142 11.48 -6.59 3.72
C ALA A 142 12.49 -7.27 2.78
N ALA A 143 13.79 -7.15 3.06
CA ALA A 143 14.83 -7.77 2.24
C ALA A 143 14.72 -9.30 2.24
N THR A 144 14.56 -9.90 3.42
CA THR A 144 14.39 -11.36 3.59
C THR A 144 13.17 -11.87 2.84
N LEU A 145 12.06 -11.12 2.90
CA LEU A 145 10.85 -11.50 2.18
C LEU A 145 11.07 -11.49 0.67
N ILE A 146 11.58 -10.38 0.12
CA ILE A 146 11.78 -10.22 -1.33
C ILE A 146 12.79 -11.24 -1.88
N ASP A 147 13.86 -11.50 -1.13
CA ASP A 147 14.88 -12.48 -1.53
C ASP A 147 14.32 -13.92 -1.59
N ARG A 148 13.43 -14.27 -0.67
CA ARG A 148 12.79 -15.60 -0.63
C ARG A 148 11.71 -15.81 -1.68
N LEU A 149 11.10 -14.75 -2.18
CA LEU A 149 10.10 -14.86 -3.25
C LEU A 149 10.75 -15.39 -4.52
N ALA A 150 10.14 -16.39 -5.14
CA ALA A 150 10.53 -16.82 -6.49
C ALA A 150 10.35 -15.65 -7.48
N PRO A 151 11.14 -15.57 -8.56
CA PRO A 151 11.12 -14.43 -9.48
C PRO A 151 9.73 -14.07 -10.01
N GLU A 152 8.85 -15.07 -10.20
CA GLU A 152 7.50 -14.89 -10.74
C GLU A 152 6.57 -14.13 -9.78
N TYR A 153 6.86 -14.18 -8.46
CA TYR A 153 6.09 -13.48 -7.43
C TYR A 153 6.65 -12.11 -7.06
N ARG A 154 7.79 -11.72 -7.64
CA ARG A 154 8.41 -10.38 -7.47
C ARG A 154 7.75 -9.35 -8.37
N SER A 155 6.42 -9.30 -8.35
CA SER A 155 5.62 -8.40 -9.17
C SER A 155 5.99 -6.92 -8.94
N HIS A 156 5.65 -6.07 -9.90
CA HIS A 156 5.85 -4.62 -9.78
C HIS A 156 5.25 -4.06 -8.48
N HIS A 157 4.08 -4.53 -8.06
CA HIS A 157 3.45 -4.05 -6.82
C HIS A 157 4.28 -4.43 -5.59
N VAL A 158 4.76 -5.67 -5.51
CA VAL A 158 5.61 -6.13 -4.39
C VAL A 158 6.89 -5.30 -4.31
N ILE A 159 7.54 -5.03 -5.45
CA ILE A 159 8.76 -4.23 -5.47
C ILE A 159 8.48 -2.79 -5.03
N GLU A 160 7.38 -2.19 -5.46
CA GLU A 160 7.02 -0.82 -5.06
C GLU A 160 6.63 -0.72 -3.60
N THR A 161 5.93 -1.71 -3.04
CA THR A 161 5.67 -1.76 -1.61
C THR A 161 6.98 -1.93 -0.83
N GLY A 162 7.94 -2.69 -1.36
CA GLY A 162 9.30 -2.74 -0.82
C GLY A 162 10.01 -1.38 -0.87
N ARG A 163 9.82 -0.61 -1.95
CA ARG A 163 10.30 0.78 -2.01
C ARG A 163 9.62 1.65 -0.97
N MET A 164 8.34 1.48 -0.68
CA MET A 164 7.68 2.26 0.39
C MET A 164 8.33 2.01 1.75
N VAL A 165 8.66 0.75 2.09
CA VAL A 165 9.44 0.43 3.30
C VAL A 165 10.78 1.18 3.29
N LEU A 166 11.51 1.15 2.17
CA LEU A 166 12.79 1.86 2.02
C LEU A 166 12.63 3.38 2.26
N HIS A 167 11.58 4.00 1.72
CA HIS A 167 11.35 5.45 1.81
C HIS A 167 10.84 5.89 3.19
N ALA A 168 10.31 4.97 3.99
CA ALA A 168 9.89 5.25 5.37
C ALA A 168 11.09 5.50 6.33
N ALA A 169 12.32 5.16 5.93
CA ALA A 169 13.51 5.44 6.72
C ALA A 169 13.67 6.96 6.97
N PRO A 170 13.82 7.39 8.25
CA PRO A 170 14.18 8.76 8.58
C PRO A 170 15.46 9.20 7.89
N ARG A 171 15.55 10.50 7.53
CA ARG A 171 16.69 11.05 6.78
C ARG A 171 18.04 10.80 7.45
N ASP A 172 18.11 10.88 8.78
CA ASP A 172 19.31 10.61 9.59
C ASP A 172 19.71 9.12 9.62
N ARG A 173 18.86 8.23 9.11
CA ARG A 173 19.07 6.77 9.09
C ARG A 173 19.23 6.20 7.68
N GLN A 174 19.27 7.03 6.64
CA GLN A 174 19.34 6.56 5.25
C GLN A 174 20.67 5.87 4.89
N GLU A 175 21.74 6.13 5.65
CA GLU A 175 23.07 5.55 5.45
C GLU A 175 23.29 4.24 6.24
N ARG A 176 22.26 3.72 6.92
CA ARG A 176 22.37 2.46 7.64
C ARG A 176 22.62 1.29 6.66
N PRO A 177 23.48 0.31 7.01
CA PRO A 177 23.78 -0.83 6.13
C PRO A 177 22.53 -1.56 5.62
N ALA A 178 21.56 -1.84 6.51
CA ALA A 178 20.32 -2.53 6.14
C ALA A 178 19.47 -1.76 5.10
N VAL A 179 19.54 -0.42 5.10
CA VAL A 179 18.88 0.43 4.08
C VAL A 179 19.59 0.29 2.74
N GLY A 180 20.92 0.22 2.76
CA GLY A 180 21.75 -0.06 1.57
C GLY A 180 21.43 -1.42 0.95
N GLU A 181 21.39 -2.47 1.77
CA GLU A 181 21.09 -3.85 1.36
C GLU A 181 19.71 -3.96 0.70
N LEU A 182 18.66 -3.40 1.33
CA LEU A 182 17.32 -3.41 0.72
C LEU A 182 17.28 -2.64 -0.61
N ARG A 183 17.95 -1.49 -0.69
CA ARG A 183 18.02 -0.69 -1.92
C ARG A 183 18.67 -1.45 -3.07
N GLU A 184 19.77 -2.14 -2.79
CA GLU A 184 20.47 -2.97 -3.78
C GLU A 184 19.59 -4.13 -4.25
N LEU A 185 18.98 -4.86 -3.31
CA LEU A 185 18.08 -5.97 -3.62
C LEU A 185 16.90 -5.53 -4.50
N LEU A 186 16.25 -4.40 -4.17
CA LEU A 186 15.14 -3.86 -4.96
C LEU A 186 15.58 -3.48 -6.39
N THR A 187 16.81 -3.00 -6.55
CA THR A 187 17.37 -2.66 -7.87
C THR A 187 17.56 -3.92 -8.72
N LEU A 188 18.13 -4.98 -8.13
CA LEU A 188 18.32 -6.26 -8.80
C LEU A 188 16.98 -6.94 -9.16
N ALA A 189 16.05 -7.00 -8.20
CA ALA A 189 14.75 -7.63 -8.40
C ALA A 189 13.92 -6.93 -9.49
N SER A 190 14.03 -5.60 -9.61
CA SER A 190 13.37 -4.83 -10.68
C SER A 190 13.90 -5.15 -12.07
N ALA A 191 15.20 -5.46 -12.18
CA ALA A 191 15.82 -5.82 -13.46
C ALA A 191 15.37 -7.22 -13.92
N SER A 192 15.28 -8.17 -12.99
CA SER A 192 14.82 -9.54 -13.29
C SER A 192 13.34 -9.63 -13.66
N SER A 193 12.47 -8.77 -13.14
CA SER A 193 11.05 -8.73 -13.53
C SER A 193 10.80 -8.21 -14.95
N ARG A 194 11.80 -7.63 -15.63
CA ARG A 194 11.70 -7.09 -17.00
C ARG A 194 12.27 -8.01 -18.08
N ALA A 195 12.92 -9.10 -17.68
CA ALA A 195 13.52 -10.10 -18.57
C ALA A 195 12.53 -11.21 -18.88
#